data_AF-A0A947ATL3-F1
#
_entry.id   AF-A0A947ATL3-F1
#
_cell.length_a   1.000
_cell.length_b   1.000
_cell.length_c   1.000
_cell.angle_alpha   90.00
_cell.angle_beta   90.00
_cell.angle_gamma   90.00
#
_symmetry.space_group_name_H-M   'P 1'
#
loop_
_entity.id
_entity.type
_entity.pdbx_description
1 polymer ?
#
loop_
_entity_poly.entity_id
_entity_poly.type
_entity_poly.pdbx_seq_one_letter_code
_entity_poly.pdbx_strand_id
1 'polypeptide(L)'
;LHIIGYSTGAPLALDYTFDALKGKISPLPSSLILISPAIGIHPAAGLAGFKDQLSAFPGLDHLAWLSVQPEFDPYKYNSFATNAGNQVHLITRDVARRLTDWSRKNDPNKFPPVLTFQSAVDATVSVNAVLDQLLIPLNSENHELVLFDINRFAAKSALLVSDPGPLTTRLMAEKDLPFRLTLVTNKDPESLAVVAKSKPPFSSSHDAMSFLNHRWPEGVISLSHVALPFPPDDPLYGSKPPSEGSIAFLGQMAIKGERDLLRIPYDWLLRLRHNPFYDFLEQRAIEWVETTDDH
;
A
#
# COMPACT_ATOMS: atom_id res chain seq x y z
N LEU A 1 0.23 22.26 -3.11
CA LEU A 1 -0.82 21.33 -2.61
C LEU A 1 -0.26 19.93 -2.71
N HIS A 2 -0.14 19.19 -1.62
CA HIS A 2 0.30 17.79 -1.65
C HIS A 2 -0.88 16.91 -1.27
N ILE A 3 -1.06 15.79 -1.96
CA ILE A 3 -2.15 14.85 -1.66
C ILE A 3 -1.56 13.52 -1.22
N ILE A 4 -1.99 13.06 -0.05
CA ILE A 4 -1.64 11.74 0.48
C ILE A 4 -2.85 10.82 0.33
N GLY A 5 -2.68 9.69 -0.36
CA GLY A 5 -3.74 8.73 -0.63
C GLY A 5 -3.38 7.34 -0.09
N TYR A 6 -4.09 6.89 0.95
CA TYR A 6 -3.99 5.51 1.44
C TYR A 6 -5.02 4.61 0.76
N SER A 7 -4.60 3.46 0.22
CA SER A 7 -5.50 2.45 -0.36
C SER A 7 -6.43 3.05 -1.42
N THR A 8 -7.74 3.06 -1.20
CA THR A 8 -8.74 3.69 -2.09
C THR A 8 -8.60 5.21 -2.19
N GLY A 9 -7.93 5.86 -1.24
CA GLY A 9 -7.56 7.28 -1.35
C GLY A 9 -6.61 7.57 -2.49
N ALA A 10 -5.80 6.59 -2.93
CA ALA A 10 -4.86 6.78 -4.03
C ALA A 10 -5.54 6.99 -5.41
N PRO A 11 -6.47 6.12 -5.87
CA PRO A 11 -7.20 6.40 -7.11
C PRO A 11 -8.03 7.69 -7.01
N LEU A 12 -8.54 8.08 -5.84
CA LEU A 12 -9.21 9.38 -5.67
C LEU A 12 -8.25 10.57 -5.84
N ALA A 13 -7.03 10.48 -5.28
CA ALA A 13 -5.99 11.49 -5.47
C ALA A 13 -5.58 11.63 -6.95
N LEU A 14 -5.47 10.50 -7.67
CA LEU A 14 -5.19 10.49 -9.10
C LEU A 14 -6.35 11.05 -9.93
N ASP A 15 -7.59 10.73 -9.58
CA ASP A 15 -8.79 11.26 -10.23
C ASP A 15 -8.84 12.79 -10.14
N TYR A 16 -8.65 13.33 -8.92
CA TYR A 16 -8.48 14.76 -8.68
C TYR A 16 -7.36 15.34 -9.55
N THR A 17 -6.18 14.71 -9.55
CA THR A 17 -5.01 15.19 -10.30
C THR A 17 -5.31 15.28 -11.79
N PHE A 18 -5.97 14.28 -12.38
CA PHE A 18 -6.32 14.33 -13.78
C PHE A 18 -7.40 15.35 -14.11
N ASP A 19 -8.32 15.66 -13.19
CA ASP A 19 -9.29 16.75 -13.39
C ASP A 19 -8.60 18.12 -13.30
N ALA A 20 -7.61 18.26 -12.43
CA ALA A 20 -6.78 19.46 -12.34
C ALA A 20 -5.90 19.66 -13.59
N LEU A 21 -5.28 18.59 -14.11
CA LEU A 21 -4.51 18.61 -15.37
C LEU A 21 -5.37 19.00 -16.58
N LYS A 22 -6.69 18.77 -16.52
CA LYS A 22 -7.65 19.20 -17.56
C LYS A 22 -8.20 20.60 -17.32
N GLY A 23 -7.79 21.30 -16.26
CA GLY A 23 -8.29 22.62 -15.89
C GLY A 23 -9.74 22.62 -15.39
N LYS A 24 -10.29 21.46 -15.01
CA LYS A 24 -11.67 21.37 -14.48
C LYS A 24 -11.75 21.79 -13.02
N ILE A 25 -10.69 21.53 -12.27
CA ILE A 25 -10.54 21.88 -10.86
C ILE A 25 -9.14 22.47 -10.62
N SER A 26 -8.93 23.09 -9.48
CA SER A 26 -7.67 23.74 -9.09
C SER A 26 -7.50 23.66 -7.57
N PRO A 27 -6.26 23.61 -7.04
CA PRO A 27 -4.99 23.61 -7.76
C PRO A 27 -4.54 22.22 -8.23
N LEU A 28 -3.66 22.19 -9.24
CA LEU A 28 -2.87 20.99 -9.56
C LEU A 28 -1.98 20.64 -8.35
N PRO A 29 -1.91 19.36 -7.91
CA PRO A 29 -1.03 18.99 -6.83
C PRO A 29 0.44 19.22 -7.21
N SER A 30 1.22 19.74 -6.26
CA SER A 30 2.67 19.83 -6.35
C SER A 30 3.30 18.44 -6.31
N SER A 31 2.75 17.52 -5.49
CA SER A 31 3.15 16.11 -5.50
C SER A 31 2.09 15.19 -4.88
N LEU A 32 2.25 13.89 -5.12
CA LEU A 32 1.39 12.82 -4.61
C LEU A 32 2.20 11.84 -3.76
N ILE A 33 1.65 11.43 -2.62
CA ILE A 33 2.19 10.37 -1.77
C ILE A 33 1.14 9.28 -1.65
N LEU A 34 1.42 8.10 -2.18
CA LEU A 34 0.47 7.00 -2.30
C LEU A 34 0.91 5.85 -1.40
N ILE A 35 0.10 5.51 -0.39
CA ILE A 35 0.41 4.44 0.56
C ILE A 35 -0.48 3.24 0.23
N SER A 36 0.14 2.13 -0.15
CA SER A 36 -0.56 0.91 -0.58
C SER A 36 -1.66 1.18 -1.62
N PRO A 37 -1.38 1.88 -2.74
CA PRO A 37 -2.41 2.42 -3.60
C PRO A 37 -3.28 1.34 -4.24
N ALA A 38 -4.61 1.48 -4.14
CA ALA A 38 -5.56 0.57 -4.77
C ALA A 38 -5.62 0.78 -6.30
N ILE A 39 -4.53 0.43 -6.99
CA ILE A 39 -4.36 0.54 -8.44
C ILE A 39 -4.32 -0.86 -9.03
N GLY A 40 -5.06 -1.06 -10.12
CA GLY A 40 -5.15 -2.34 -10.80
C GLY A 40 -5.65 -3.48 -9.91
N ILE A 41 -6.86 -3.34 -9.37
CA ILE A 41 -7.51 -4.46 -8.70
C ILE A 41 -7.78 -5.60 -9.70
N HIS A 42 -7.69 -6.85 -9.23
CA HIS A 42 -7.83 -8.04 -10.07
C HIS A 42 -9.13 -7.99 -10.92
N PRO A 43 -9.13 -8.41 -12.20
CA PRO A 43 -10.30 -8.36 -13.08
C PRO A 43 -11.55 -9.04 -12.52
N ALA A 44 -11.36 -10.06 -11.68
CA ALA A 44 -12.43 -10.75 -10.96
C ALA A 44 -13.24 -9.85 -10.02
N ALA A 45 -12.71 -8.69 -9.58
CA ALA A 45 -13.46 -7.69 -8.85
C ALA A 45 -14.61 -7.07 -9.67
N GLY A 46 -14.51 -7.10 -11.01
CA GLY A 46 -15.60 -6.67 -11.90
C GLY A 46 -16.84 -7.57 -11.86
N LEU A 47 -16.71 -8.82 -11.38
CA LEU A 47 -17.85 -9.71 -11.13
C LEU A 47 -18.68 -9.28 -9.91
N ALA A 48 -18.13 -8.41 -9.04
CA ALA A 48 -18.87 -7.85 -7.91
C ALA A 48 -20.05 -6.97 -8.39
N GLY A 49 -19.88 -6.19 -9.46
CA GLY A 49 -20.96 -5.38 -10.03
C GLY A 49 -22.15 -6.19 -10.54
N PHE A 50 -21.90 -7.40 -11.06
CA PHE A 50 -22.97 -8.33 -11.46
C PHE A 50 -23.70 -8.94 -10.25
N LYS A 51 -22.97 -9.24 -9.16
CA LYS A 51 -23.55 -9.72 -7.90
C LYS A 51 -24.43 -8.66 -7.22
N ASP A 52 -24.02 -7.40 -7.27
CA ASP A 52 -24.76 -6.29 -6.65
C ASP A 52 -26.13 -6.08 -7.31
N GLN A 53 -26.22 -6.15 -8.64
CA GLN A 53 -27.49 -6.07 -9.36
C GLN A 53 -28.45 -7.22 -9.03
N LEU A 54 -27.93 -8.40 -8.74
CA LEU A 54 -28.73 -9.55 -8.32
C LEU A 54 -29.24 -9.40 -6.89
N SER A 55 -28.58 -8.60 -6.04
CA SER A 55 -29.00 -8.39 -4.65
C SER A 55 -30.33 -7.65 -4.48
N ALA A 56 -30.79 -6.93 -5.53
CA ALA A 56 -32.08 -6.25 -5.54
C ALA A 56 -33.28 -7.20 -5.68
N PHE A 57 -33.05 -8.49 -5.96
CA PHE A 57 -34.11 -9.50 -6.03
C PHE A 57 -34.39 -10.10 -4.64
N PRO A 58 -35.66 -10.23 -4.23
CA PRO A 58 -36.02 -10.82 -2.94
C PRO A 58 -35.40 -12.21 -2.74
N GLY A 59 -34.67 -12.39 -1.63
CA GLY A 59 -33.97 -13.65 -1.31
C GLY A 59 -32.50 -13.70 -1.74
N LEU A 60 -32.00 -12.68 -2.46
CA LEU A 60 -30.59 -12.55 -2.86
C LEU A 60 -29.85 -11.45 -2.10
N ASP A 61 -30.40 -10.97 -0.97
CA ASP A 61 -29.83 -9.87 -0.17
C ASP A 61 -28.39 -10.15 0.31
N HIS A 62 -28.03 -11.43 0.46
CA HIS A 62 -26.67 -11.86 0.79
C HIS A 62 -25.63 -11.48 -0.28
N LEU A 63 -26.05 -11.25 -1.53
CA LEU A 63 -25.17 -10.81 -2.61
C LEU A 63 -24.79 -9.33 -2.51
N ALA A 64 -25.50 -8.53 -1.69
CA ALA A 64 -25.13 -7.15 -1.38
C ALA A 64 -23.86 -7.06 -0.53
N TRP A 65 -23.38 -8.19 0.00
CA TRP A 65 -22.23 -8.26 0.89
C TRP A 65 -21.16 -9.22 0.32
N LEU A 66 -19.94 -8.73 0.20
CA LEU A 66 -18.77 -9.56 -0.08
C LEU A 66 -18.32 -10.30 1.19
N SER A 67 -18.49 -9.66 2.35
CA SER A 67 -18.29 -10.26 3.66
C SER A 67 -19.17 -9.58 4.69
N VAL A 68 -19.69 -10.36 5.63
CA VAL A 68 -20.38 -9.86 6.83
C VAL A 68 -19.59 -10.35 8.04
N GLN A 69 -19.19 -9.44 8.91
CA GLN A 69 -18.36 -9.70 10.08
C GLN A 69 -18.94 -8.96 11.30
N PRO A 70 -18.67 -9.41 12.54
CA PRO A 70 -18.99 -8.63 13.72
C PRO A 70 -18.29 -7.27 13.66
N GLU A 71 -19.03 -6.19 13.95
CA GLU A 71 -18.46 -4.84 14.01
C GLU A 71 -17.83 -4.61 15.39
N PHE A 72 -16.53 -4.43 15.40
CA PHE A 72 -15.74 -4.21 16.62
C PHE A 72 -14.61 -3.18 16.42
N ASP A 73 -14.33 -2.80 15.18
CA ASP A 73 -13.38 -1.75 14.86
C ASP A 73 -14.12 -0.40 14.81
N PRO A 74 -13.75 0.58 15.66
CA PRO A 74 -14.49 1.83 15.76
C PRO A 74 -14.29 2.79 14.58
N TYR A 75 -13.26 2.59 13.75
CA TYR A 75 -12.90 3.50 12.66
C TYR A 75 -12.93 2.86 11.28
N LYS A 76 -13.24 1.55 11.21
CA LYS A 76 -13.33 0.81 9.95
C LYS A 76 -14.48 -0.18 9.99
N TYR A 77 -15.27 -0.23 8.91
CA TYR A 77 -16.24 -1.30 8.72
C TYR A 77 -15.53 -2.65 8.55
N ASN A 78 -15.92 -3.62 9.36
CA ASN A 78 -15.45 -5.00 9.24
C ASN A 78 -16.18 -5.75 8.12
N SER A 79 -17.47 -5.47 7.94
CA SER A 79 -18.27 -5.95 6.82
C SER A 79 -17.96 -5.16 5.55
N PHE A 80 -18.01 -5.82 4.39
CA PHE A 80 -17.70 -5.19 3.11
C PHE A 80 -18.84 -5.37 2.11
N ALA A 81 -19.43 -4.23 1.71
CA ALA A 81 -20.54 -4.20 0.77
C ALA A 81 -20.05 -4.42 -0.67
N THR A 82 -20.84 -5.12 -1.47
CA THR A 82 -20.57 -5.38 -2.89
C THR A 82 -20.52 -4.08 -3.69
N ASN A 83 -21.44 -3.14 -3.46
CA ASN A 83 -21.38 -1.81 -4.06
C ASN A 83 -20.07 -1.06 -3.77
N ALA A 84 -19.56 -1.13 -2.53
CA ALA A 84 -18.29 -0.48 -2.18
C ALA A 84 -17.12 -1.07 -3.01
N GLY A 85 -17.06 -2.40 -3.11
CA GLY A 85 -16.11 -3.07 -4.00
C GLY A 85 -16.25 -2.66 -5.47
N ASN A 86 -17.50 -2.49 -5.95
CA ASN A 86 -17.76 -2.02 -7.31
C ASN A 86 -17.32 -0.57 -7.54
N GLN A 87 -17.55 0.35 -6.60
CA GLN A 87 -17.08 1.74 -6.72
C GLN A 87 -15.55 1.81 -6.79
N VAL A 88 -14.84 1.05 -5.93
CA VAL A 88 -13.38 0.93 -5.98
C VAL A 88 -12.94 0.39 -7.35
N HIS A 89 -13.61 -0.64 -7.86
CA HIS A 89 -13.32 -1.17 -9.20
C HIS A 89 -13.46 -0.13 -10.31
N LEU A 90 -14.56 0.63 -10.31
CA LEU A 90 -14.85 1.61 -11.33
C LEU A 90 -13.84 2.76 -11.33
N ILE A 91 -13.52 3.32 -10.15
CA ILE A 91 -12.56 4.43 -10.07
C ILE A 91 -11.14 3.98 -10.42
N THR A 92 -10.71 2.81 -9.93
CA THR A 92 -9.37 2.28 -10.26
C THR A 92 -9.22 2.04 -11.77
N ARG A 93 -10.24 1.48 -12.42
CA ARG A 93 -10.23 1.27 -13.87
C ARG A 93 -10.25 2.57 -14.65
N ASP A 94 -11.07 3.54 -14.22
CA ASP A 94 -11.15 4.84 -14.88
C ASP A 94 -9.81 5.59 -14.79
N VAL A 95 -9.19 5.62 -13.61
CA VAL A 95 -7.89 6.24 -13.37
C VAL A 95 -6.79 5.58 -14.20
N ALA A 96 -6.72 4.24 -14.23
CA ALA A 96 -5.73 3.53 -15.05
C ALA A 96 -5.87 3.85 -16.55
N ARG A 97 -7.12 3.96 -17.05
CA ARG A 97 -7.41 4.37 -18.42
C ARG A 97 -6.99 5.83 -18.66
N ARG A 98 -7.37 6.75 -17.77
CA ARG A 98 -7.01 8.18 -17.85
C ARG A 98 -5.51 8.38 -17.86
N LEU A 99 -4.78 7.62 -17.04
CA LEU A 99 -3.32 7.62 -17.01
C LEU A 99 -2.73 7.17 -18.34
N THR A 100 -3.16 6.02 -18.85
CA THR A 100 -2.68 5.47 -20.13
C THR A 100 -2.97 6.44 -21.29
N ASP A 101 -4.15 7.05 -21.30
CA ASP A 101 -4.52 8.04 -22.32
C ASP A 101 -3.69 9.32 -22.20
N TRP A 102 -3.37 9.74 -20.97
CA TRP A 102 -2.57 10.93 -20.69
C TRP A 102 -1.11 10.73 -21.09
N SER A 103 -0.50 9.61 -20.69
CA SER A 103 0.93 9.34 -20.95
C SER A 103 1.27 9.20 -22.42
N ARG A 104 0.32 8.76 -23.25
CA ARG A 104 0.49 8.69 -24.72
C ARG A 104 0.53 10.06 -25.39
N LYS A 105 0.00 11.11 -24.76
CA LYS A 105 -0.29 12.41 -25.40
C LYS A 105 0.47 13.58 -24.79
N ASN A 106 1.04 13.39 -23.61
CA ASN A 106 1.63 14.47 -22.83
C ASN A 106 3.07 14.13 -22.46
N ASP A 107 3.83 15.18 -22.19
CA ASP A 107 5.16 15.07 -21.60
C ASP A 107 5.05 14.44 -20.20
N PRO A 108 5.70 13.29 -19.94
CA PRO A 108 5.78 12.65 -18.62
C PRO A 108 6.08 13.61 -17.47
N ASN A 109 6.94 14.61 -17.70
CA ASN A 109 7.39 15.54 -16.67
C ASN A 109 6.33 16.58 -16.27
N LYS A 110 5.18 16.63 -16.96
CA LYS A 110 4.03 17.47 -16.58
C LYS A 110 3.11 16.80 -15.55
N PHE A 111 3.32 15.52 -15.26
CA PHE A 111 2.59 14.88 -14.18
C PHE A 111 3.26 15.22 -12.84
N PRO A 112 2.49 15.50 -11.77
CA PRO A 112 3.08 15.74 -10.45
C PRO A 112 3.96 14.56 -10.00
N PRO A 113 5.12 14.80 -9.37
CA PRO A 113 5.94 13.78 -8.75
C PRO A 113 5.12 12.85 -7.83
N VAL A 114 5.33 11.53 -7.96
CA VAL A 114 4.61 10.50 -7.20
C VAL A 114 5.59 9.67 -6.38
N LEU A 115 5.41 9.67 -5.06
CA LEU A 115 6.05 8.74 -4.13
C LEU A 115 5.06 7.64 -3.76
N THR A 116 5.44 6.38 -3.93
CA THR A 116 4.60 5.23 -3.62
C THR A 116 5.24 4.34 -2.56
N PHE A 117 4.50 3.98 -1.53
CA PHE A 117 4.90 2.99 -0.52
C PHE A 117 4.09 1.71 -0.67
N GLN A 118 4.77 0.57 -0.75
CA GLN A 118 4.12 -0.74 -0.96
C GLN A 118 4.81 -1.84 -0.13
N SER A 119 4.04 -2.81 0.37
CA SER A 119 4.60 -4.07 0.87
C SER A 119 4.74 -5.08 -0.27
N ALA A 120 5.86 -5.80 -0.31
CA ALA A 120 6.14 -6.81 -1.33
C ALA A 120 5.16 -8.00 -1.32
N VAL A 121 4.46 -8.21 -0.20
CA VAL A 121 3.48 -9.29 0.01
C VAL A 121 2.10 -8.77 0.38
N ASP A 122 1.76 -7.56 -0.07
CA ASP A 122 0.42 -7.01 0.10
C ASP A 122 -0.65 -7.92 -0.55
N ALA A 123 -1.57 -8.42 0.28
CA ALA A 123 -2.66 -9.30 -0.14
C ALA A 123 -3.82 -8.57 -0.87
N THR A 124 -3.85 -7.24 -0.83
CA THR A 124 -4.91 -6.39 -1.39
C THR A 124 -4.50 -5.82 -2.74
N VAL A 125 -3.25 -5.36 -2.85
CA VAL A 125 -2.71 -4.72 -4.06
C VAL A 125 -1.41 -5.42 -4.47
N SER A 126 -1.35 -5.90 -5.70
CA SER A 126 -0.13 -6.50 -6.23
C SER A 126 0.89 -5.43 -6.63
N VAL A 127 2.18 -5.69 -6.36
CA VAL A 127 3.29 -4.81 -6.80
C VAL A 127 3.26 -4.60 -8.32
N ASN A 128 2.98 -5.65 -9.09
CA ASN A 128 2.89 -5.55 -10.56
C ASN A 128 1.81 -4.56 -11.01
N ALA A 129 0.68 -4.47 -10.31
CA ALA A 129 -0.35 -3.50 -10.67
C ALA A 129 0.14 -2.05 -10.48
N VAL A 130 0.88 -1.77 -9.41
CA VAL A 130 1.51 -0.45 -9.18
C VAL A 130 2.55 -0.15 -10.26
N LEU A 131 3.34 -1.14 -10.66
CA LEU A 131 4.33 -0.98 -11.72
C LEU A 131 3.66 -0.71 -13.08
N ASP A 132 2.84 -1.65 -13.53
CA ASP A 132 2.32 -1.71 -14.90
C ASP A 132 1.20 -0.69 -15.16
N GLN A 133 0.46 -0.29 -14.12
CA GLN A 133 -0.70 0.60 -14.26
C GLN A 133 -0.51 1.98 -13.62
N LEU A 134 0.63 2.25 -12.98
CA LEU A 134 0.95 3.59 -12.46
C LEU A 134 2.34 4.04 -12.92
N LEU A 135 3.40 3.41 -12.41
CA LEU A 135 4.74 4.00 -12.48
C LEU A 135 5.39 3.86 -13.86
N ILE A 136 5.25 2.71 -14.52
CA ILE A 136 5.77 2.50 -15.88
C ILE A 136 5.02 3.39 -16.88
N PRO A 137 3.68 3.47 -16.88
CA PRO A 137 2.96 4.38 -17.77
C PRO A 137 3.30 5.86 -17.56
N LEU A 138 3.58 6.29 -16.33
CA LEU A 138 3.97 7.67 -16.05
C LEU A 138 5.30 8.04 -16.72
N ASN A 139 6.26 7.11 -16.75
CA ASN A 139 7.51 7.22 -17.51
C ASN A 139 8.31 8.51 -17.24
N SER A 140 8.44 8.90 -15.97
CA SER A 140 9.23 10.06 -15.54
C SER A 140 10.16 9.70 -14.39
N GLU A 141 11.36 10.28 -14.42
CA GLU A 141 12.41 10.15 -13.40
C GLU A 141 12.02 10.76 -12.05
N ASN A 142 10.97 11.57 -12.01
CA ASN A 142 10.47 12.29 -10.84
C ASN A 142 9.57 11.43 -9.94
N HIS A 143 9.63 10.11 -10.07
CA HIS A 143 8.78 9.18 -9.33
C HIS A 143 9.63 8.22 -8.51
N GLU A 144 9.03 7.71 -7.43
CA GLU A 144 9.70 6.77 -6.55
C GLU A 144 8.75 5.67 -6.07
N LEU A 145 9.27 4.44 -6.06
CA LEU A 145 8.66 3.31 -5.38
C LEU A 145 9.53 2.89 -4.20
N VAL A 146 8.98 3.02 -3.00
CA VAL A 146 9.51 2.43 -1.77
C VAL A 146 8.82 1.10 -1.53
N LEU A 147 9.57 0.01 -1.62
CA LEU A 147 9.07 -1.35 -1.44
C LEU A 147 9.62 -1.93 -0.13
N PHE A 148 8.73 -2.30 0.78
CA PHE A 148 9.07 -3.03 2.00
C PHE A 148 9.09 -4.53 1.72
N ASP A 149 10.26 -5.15 1.89
CA ASP A 149 10.45 -6.58 1.74
C ASP A 149 9.87 -7.35 2.94
N ILE A 150 9.91 -8.68 2.87
CA ILE A 150 9.66 -9.54 4.03
C ILE A 150 10.88 -9.58 4.96
N ASN A 151 10.68 -9.99 6.20
CA ASN A 151 11.76 -10.27 7.14
C ASN A 151 12.53 -11.52 6.70
N ARG A 152 13.60 -11.35 5.91
CA ARG A 152 14.41 -12.44 5.34
C ARG A 152 15.09 -13.32 6.39
N PHE A 153 15.29 -12.78 7.60
CA PHE A 153 15.82 -13.55 8.73
C PHE A 153 14.81 -14.57 9.26
N ALA A 154 13.57 -14.13 9.48
CA ALA A 154 12.51 -14.94 10.08
C ALA A 154 11.71 -15.77 9.05
N ALA A 155 11.50 -15.24 7.85
CA ALA A 155 10.73 -15.86 6.79
C ALA A 155 11.55 -16.95 6.09
N LYS A 156 11.54 -18.17 6.65
CA LYS A 156 12.13 -19.35 6.00
C LYS A 156 11.28 -19.74 4.79
N SER A 157 11.91 -19.96 3.64
CA SER A 157 11.23 -20.21 2.36
C SER A 157 10.23 -21.37 2.39
N ALA A 158 10.48 -22.42 3.20
CA ALA A 158 9.58 -23.56 3.36
C ALA A 158 8.22 -23.21 4.00
N LEU A 159 8.08 -22.06 4.66
CA LEU A 159 6.84 -21.59 5.27
C LEU A 159 6.10 -20.58 4.37
N LEU A 160 6.65 -20.20 3.21
CA LEU A 160 6.07 -19.23 2.30
C LEU A 160 5.26 -19.92 1.21
N VAL A 161 4.00 -19.51 1.05
CA VAL A 161 3.17 -19.92 -0.10
C VAL A 161 3.72 -19.29 -1.40
N SER A 162 4.22 -18.07 -1.31
CA SER A 162 4.88 -17.35 -2.40
C SER A 162 5.98 -16.45 -1.84
N ASP A 163 7.20 -16.61 -2.36
CA ASP A 163 8.34 -15.78 -1.99
C ASP A 163 8.43 -14.56 -2.93
N PRO A 164 8.41 -13.31 -2.42
CA PRO A 164 8.62 -12.11 -3.24
C PRO A 164 10.09 -11.91 -3.70
N GLY A 165 11.04 -12.70 -3.20
CA GLY A 165 12.48 -12.56 -3.48
C GLY A 165 12.86 -12.54 -4.96
N PRO A 166 12.33 -13.44 -5.81
CA PRO A 166 12.54 -13.39 -7.25
C PRO A 166 12.05 -12.07 -7.87
N LEU A 167 10.91 -11.53 -7.42
CA LEU A 167 10.38 -10.25 -7.90
C LEU A 167 11.29 -9.10 -7.48
N THR A 168 11.62 -8.97 -6.19
CA THR A 168 12.46 -7.87 -5.70
C THR A 168 13.85 -7.90 -6.32
N THR A 169 14.42 -9.09 -6.51
CA THR A 169 15.72 -9.27 -7.18
C THR A 169 15.65 -8.85 -8.65
N ARG A 170 14.59 -9.26 -9.37
CA ARG A 170 14.37 -8.82 -10.76
C ARG A 170 14.24 -7.30 -10.84
N LEU A 171 13.43 -6.70 -9.97
CA LEU A 171 13.21 -5.26 -9.95
C LEU A 171 14.48 -4.49 -9.64
N MET A 172 15.31 -4.94 -8.70
CA MET A 172 16.59 -4.27 -8.41
C MET A 172 17.59 -4.40 -9.57
N ALA A 173 17.58 -5.52 -10.30
CA ALA A 173 18.46 -5.73 -11.46
C ALA A 173 18.00 -5.03 -12.76
N GLU A 174 16.71 -4.69 -12.87
CA GLU A 174 16.11 -4.09 -14.07
C GLU A 174 16.74 -2.73 -14.42
N LYS A 175 17.19 -2.54 -15.66
CA LYS A 175 17.87 -1.29 -16.06
C LYS A 175 16.90 -0.26 -16.59
N ASP A 176 15.74 -0.67 -17.05
CA ASP A 176 14.85 0.20 -17.83
C ASP A 176 13.71 0.81 -17.00
N LEU A 177 13.78 0.74 -15.66
CA LEU A 177 12.77 1.36 -14.81
C LEU A 177 12.88 2.90 -14.89
N PRO A 178 11.81 3.63 -15.26
CA PRO A 178 11.88 5.07 -15.46
C PRO A 178 11.79 5.88 -14.15
N PHE A 179 11.77 5.21 -13.00
CA PHE A 179 11.57 5.80 -11.68
C PHE A 179 12.58 5.25 -10.68
N ARG A 180 12.78 5.94 -9.55
CA ARG A 180 13.64 5.49 -8.45
C ARG A 180 13.00 4.32 -7.72
N LEU A 181 13.77 3.27 -7.47
CA LEU A 181 13.32 2.14 -6.64
C LEU A 181 14.13 2.10 -5.35
N THR A 182 13.45 2.06 -4.22
CA THR A 182 14.05 1.91 -2.89
C THR A 182 13.48 0.67 -2.21
N LEU A 183 14.34 -0.33 -1.98
CA LEU A 183 13.99 -1.56 -1.30
C LEU A 183 14.39 -1.46 0.18
N VAL A 184 13.42 -1.51 1.08
CA VAL A 184 13.61 -1.62 2.53
C VAL A 184 13.64 -3.10 2.89
N THR A 185 14.80 -3.62 3.28
CA THR A 185 15.01 -5.06 3.50
C THR A 185 16.03 -5.30 4.62
N ASN A 186 16.22 -6.55 5.02
CA ASN A 186 17.29 -6.94 5.94
C ASN A 186 18.65 -6.57 5.32
N LYS A 187 19.62 -6.19 6.17
CA LYS A 187 21.02 -5.99 5.76
C LYS A 187 21.53 -7.21 4.99
N ASP A 188 21.29 -8.38 5.57
CA ASP A 188 21.59 -9.71 5.06
C ASP A 188 20.60 -10.73 5.68
N PRO A 189 20.48 -11.96 5.14
CA PRO A 189 19.54 -12.96 5.63
C PRO A 189 19.81 -13.46 7.06
N GLU A 190 20.96 -13.13 7.65
CA GLU A 190 21.37 -13.54 8.99
C GLU A 190 21.19 -12.42 10.03
N SER A 191 20.70 -11.26 9.60
CA SER A 191 20.54 -10.08 10.43
C SER A 191 19.10 -9.57 10.46
N LEU A 192 18.64 -9.17 11.64
CA LEU A 192 17.39 -8.43 11.81
C LEU A 192 17.53 -6.94 11.48
N ALA A 193 18.75 -6.42 11.29
CA ALA A 193 18.97 -5.01 10.96
C ALA A 193 18.39 -4.67 9.59
N VAL A 194 17.77 -3.49 9.48
CA VAL A 194 17.08 -3.04 8.28
C VAL A 194 17.89 -1.95 7.58
N VAL A 195 17.94 -2.05 6.25
CA VAL A 195 18.62 -1.10 5.36
C VAL A 195 17.70 -0.71 4.21
N ALA A 196 17.93 0.49 3.66
CA ALA A 196 17.36 0.90 2.38
C ALA A 196 18.42 0.74 1.27
N LYS A 197 18.03 0.03 0.21
CA LYS A 197 18.82 -0.14 -1.03
C LYS A 197 18.10 0.59 -2.14
N SER A 198 18.66 1.70 -2.58
CA SER A 198 18.07 2.53 -3.63
C SER A 198 18.82 2.35 -4.95
N LYS A 199 18.10 2.53 -6.05
CA LYS A 199 18.68 2.72 -7.37
C LYS A 199 17.99 3.86 -8.10
N PRO A 200 18.73 4.69 -8.84
CA PRO A 200 18.13 5.75 -9.63
C PRO A 200 17.38 5.19 -10.86
N PRO A 201 16.55 6.03 -11.51
CA PRO A 201 15.97 5.71 -12.81
C PRO A 201 17.02 5.25 -13.83
N PHE A 202 16.61 4.39 -14.74
CA PHE A 202 17.42 3.91 -15.87
C PHE A 202 18.79 3.32 -15.48
N SER A 203 18.88 2.68 -14.31
CA SER A 203 20.13 2.16 -13.75
C SER A 203 19.94 0.80 -13.06
N SER A 204 20.95 -0.06 -13.20
CA SER A 204 21.13 -1.27 -12.36
C SER A 204 22.11 -1.05 -11.20
N SER A 205 22.78 0.11 -11.16
CA SER A 205 23.71 0.45 -10.10
C SER A 205 22.94 0.90 -8.87
N HIS A 206 23.40 0.45 -7.71
CA HIS A 206 22.77 0.77 -6.44
C HIS A 206 23.50 1.93 -5.78
N ASP A 207 22.74 2.81 -5.15
CA ASP A 207 23.28 3.78 -4.21
C ASP A 207 23.91 3.05 -3.01
N ALA A 208 24.75 3.75 -2.25
CA ALA A 208 25.29 3.21 -1.01
C ALA A 208 24.15 2.79 -0.08
N MET A 209 24.28 1.62 0.55
CA MET A 209 23.27 1.13 1.49
C MET A 209 23.09 2.14 2.63
N SER A 210 21.85 2.58 2.84
CA SER A 210 21.50 3.46 3.96
C SER A 210 21.01 2.62 5.14
N PHE A 211 21.66 2.77 6.30
CA PHE A 211 21.26 2.11 7.53
C PHE A 211 20.13 2.89 8.19
N LEU A 212 18.99 2.24 8.41
CA LEU A 212 17.81 2.93 8.94
C LEU A 212 17.75 2.94 10.48
N ASN A 213 18.77 2.43 11.17
CA ASN A 213 18.77 2.20 12.63
C ASN A 213 17.55 1.42 13.16
N HIS A 214 16.83 0.73 12.29
CA HIS A 214 15.71 -0.14 12.63
C HIS A 214 16.11 -1.62 12.60
N ARG A 215 15.30 -2.42 13.30
CA ARG A 215 15.38 -3.88 13.27
C ARG A 215 13.99 -4.45 13.11
N TRP A 216 13.86 -5.56 12.38
CA TRP A 216 12.60 -6.30 12.35
C TRP A 216 12.22 -6.76 13.76
N PRO A 217 10.99 -6.49 14.23
CA PRO A 217 10.53 -7.01 15.51
C PRO A 217 10.41 -8.53 15.50
N GLU A 218 10.54 -9.14 16.69
CA GLU A 218 10.34 -10.57 16.85
C GLU A 218 8.90 -10.96 16.48
N GLY A 219 8.74 -12.10 15.80
CA GLY A 219 7.44 -12.59 15.34
C GLY A 219 6.85 -11.87 14.13
N VAL A 220 7.49 -10.81 13.62
CA VAL A 220 7.04 -10.10 12.42
C VAL A 220 7.73 -10.64 11.18
N ILE A 221 6.95 -11.14 10.23
CA ILE A 221 7.46 -11.72 8.97
C ILE A 221 7.32 -10.79 7.77
N SER A 222 6.39 -9.83 7.79
CA SER A 222 6.16 -8.88 6.71
C SER A 222 5.25 -7.73 7.16
N LEU A 223 5.25 -6.62 6.41
CA LEU A 223 4.22 -5.58 6.54
C LEU A 223 2.94 -6.00 5.81
N SER A 224 1.78 -5.71 6.42
CA SER A 224 0.49 -5.89 5.76
C SER A 224 0.00 -4.59 5.13
N HIS A 225 -0.94 -4.66 4.17
CA HIS A 225 -1.59 -3.48 3.56
C HIS A 225 -2.10 -2.45 4.59
N VAL A 226 -2.59 -2.93 5.74
CA VAL A 226 -3.14 -2.04 6.78
C VAL A 226 -2.08 -1.54 7.73
N ALA A 227 -0.86 -2.10 7.72
CA ALA A 227 0.20 -1.72 8.64
C ALA A 227 0.89 -0.42 8.23
N LEU A 228 1.08 -0.19 6.92
CA LEU A 228 1.92 0.89 6.41
C LEU A 228 1.61 2.28 7.00
N PRO A 229 0.35 2.73 7.12
CA PRO A 229 0.05 4.10 7.50
C PRO A 229 -0.02 4.33 9.01
N PHE A 230 0.14 3.31 9.87
CA PHE A 230 -0.02 3.48 11.32
C PHE A 230 1.32 3.35 12.05
N PRO A 231 1.65 4.29 12.95
CA PRO A 231 2.87 4.23 13.73
C PRO A 231 2.81 3.20 14.88
N PRO A 232 3.95 2.78 15.44
CA PRO A 232 4.00 1.84 16.56
C PRO A 232 3.38 2.33 17.86
N ASP A 233 3.18 3.63 18.02
CA ASP A 233 2.55 4.28 19.19
C ASP A 233 1.08 4.64 18.95
N ASP A 234 0.50 4.23 17.81
CA ASP A 234 -0.92 4.43 17.52
C ASP A 234 -1.79 3.84 18.65
N PRO A 235 -2.73 4.62 19.23
CA PRO A 235 -3.48 4.21 20.41
C PRO A 235 -4.46 3.06 20.13
N LEU A 236 -4.77 2.79 18.86
CA LEU A 236 -5.67 1.73 18.42
C LEU A 236 -4.91 0.54 17.83
N TYR A 237 -4.01 0.77 16.88
CA TYR A 237 -3.36 -0.27 16.07
C TYR A 237 -1.89 -0.50 16.40
N GLY A 238 -1.33 0.28 17.33
CA GLY A 238 0.08 0.28 17.67
C GLY A 238 0.61 -1.01 18.29
N SER A 239 1.84 -0.93 18.79
CA SER A 239 2.56 -2.04 19.39
C SER A 239 2.17 -2.30 20.85
N LYS A 240 1.62 -1.29 21.55
CA LYS A 240 1.25 -1.38 22.96
C LYS A 240 -0.03 -0.57 23.24
N PRO A 241 -0.89 -1.02 24.17
CA PRO A 241 -2.06 -0.27 24.58
C PRO A 241 -1.68 1.06 25.24
N PRO A 242 -2.48 2.12 25.05
CA PRO A 242 -2.26 3.39 25.74
C PRO A 242 -2.43 3.23 27.26
N SER A 243 -1.73 4.07 28.02
CA SER A 243 -1.77 4.03 29.50
C SER A 243 -3.13 4.41 30.09
N GLU A 244 -3.93 5.20 29.36
CA GLU A 244 -5.27 5.61 29.77
C GLU A 244 -6.33 4.86 28.95
N GLY A 245 -7.13 4.03 29.63
CA GLY A 245 -7.96 2.98 29.03
C GLY A 245 -9.34 3.41 28.53
N SER A 246 -9.42 4.47 27.73
CA SER A 246 -10.70 4.92 27.14
C SER A 246 -10.97 4.34 25.74
N ILE A 247 -9.93 3.85 25.05
CA ILE A 247 -10.01 3.35 23.67
C ILE A 247 -9.75 1.84 23.67
N ALA A 248 -10.57 1.07 22.95
CA ALA A 248 -10.32 -0.35 22.72
C ALA A 248 -9.00 -0.51 21.94
N PHE A 249 -8.04 -1.26 22.49
CA PHE A 249 -6.78 -1.51 21.80
C PHE A 249 -6.91 -2.71 20.86
N LEU A 250 -6.59 -2.49 19.59
CA LEU A 250 -6.76 -3.38 18.44
C LEU A 250 -5.41 -3.66 17.72
N GLY A 251 -4.29 -3.28 18.35
CA GLY A 251 -2.95 -3.39 17.80
C GLY A 251 -2.32 -4.75 18.05
N GLN A 252 -1.06 -4.77 18.46
CA GLN A 252 -0.35 -6.03 18.73
C GLN A 252 -0.87 -6.70 20.01
N MET A 253 -1.61 -7.80 19.83
CA MET A 253 -2.15 -8.59 20.93
C MET A 253 -1.68 -10.04 20.85
N ALA A 254 -1.02 -10.53 21.90
CA ALA A 254 -0.60 -11.93 22.01
C ALA A 254 -1.67 -12.78 22.72
N ILE A 255 -2.90 -12.78 22.21
CA ILE A 255 -4.01 -13.51 22.84
C ILE A 255 -3.88 -15.01 22.55
N LYS A 256 -3.98 -15.82 23.60
CA LYS A 256 -4.06 -17.29 23.52
C LYS A 256 -5.37 -17.75 24.16
N GLY A 257 -6.11 -18.60 23.48
CA GLY A 257 -7.40 -19.10 23.93
C GLY A 257 -7.88 -20.26 23.06
N GLU A 258 -9.01 -20.86 23.44
CA GLU A 258 -9.64 -21.95 22.67
C GLU A 258 -10.29 -21.43 21.38
N ARG A 259 -10.49 -22.33 20.41
CA ARG A 259 -11.20 -22.03 19.18
C ARG A 259 -12.60 -21.51 19.46
N ASP A 260 -13.04 -20.52 18.68
CA ASP A 260 -14.39 -19.96 18.67
C ASP A 260 -14.80 -19.21 19.97
N LEU A 261 -13.85 -18.93 20.87
CA LEU A 261 -14.09 -18.14 22.08
C LEU A 261 -14.24 -16.63 21.80
N LEU A 262 -13.41 -16.08 20.92
CA LEU A 262 -13.45 -14.67 20.55
C LEU A 262 -14.32 -14.45 19.31
N ARG A 263 -15.05 -13.34 19.30
CA ARG A 263 -15.78 -12.88 18.12
C ARG A 263 -14.87 -12.35 17.00
N ILE A 264 -13.59 -12.08 17.33
CA ILE A 264 -12.60 -11.54 16.39
C ILE A 264 -11.95 -12.72 15.64
N PRO A 265 -11.98 -12.72 14.30
CA PRO A 265 -11.33 -13.76 13.50
C PRO A 265 -9.82 -13.86 13.73
N TYR A 266 -9.24 -15.08 13.65
CA TYR A 266 -7.81 -15.31 13.88
C TYR A 266 -6.91 -14.63 12.86
N ASP A 267 -7.32 -14.62 11.59
CA ASP A 267 -6.64 -13.93 10.50
C ASP A 267 -6.64 -12.41 10.72
N TRP A 268 -7.68 -11.86 11.37
CA TRP A 268 -7.70 -10.46 11.78
C TRP A 268 -6.70 -10.18 12.91
N LEU A 269 -6.60 -11.07 13.91
CA LEU A 269 -5.71 -10.94 15.08
C LEU A 269 -4.22 -11.07 14.74
N LEU A 270 -3.88 -11.98 13.82
CA LEU A 270 -2.49 -12.25 13.44
C LEU A 270 -1.95 -11.27 12.38
N ARG A 271 -2.83 -10.51 11.72
CA ARG A 271 -2.42 -9.53 10.71
C ARG A 271 -1.82 -8.30 11.38
N LEU A 272 -0.57 -7.99 11.07
CA LEU A 272 0.12 -6.78 11.55
C LEU A 272 -0.64 -5.50 11.14
N ARG A 273 -0.77 -4.54 12.07
CA ARG A 273 -1.56 -3.29 11.88
C ARG A 273 -0.80 -2.00 12.07
N HIS A 274 0.44 -2.04 12.52
CA HIS A 274 1.32 -0.88 12.57
C HIS A 274 2.61 -1.18 11.80
N ASN A 275 3.28 -0.13 11.35
CA ASN A 275 4.55 -0.21 10.65
C ASN A 275 5.70 0.03 11.65
N PRO A 276 6.53 -0.98 11.95
CA PRO A 276 7.73 -0.80 12.79
C PRO A 276 8.78 0.14 12.18
N PHE A 277 8.62 0.50 10.90
CA PHE A 277 9.47 1.41 10.14
C PHE A 277 8.70 2.68 9.74
N TYR A 278 7.69 3.06 10.53
CA TYR A 278 6.86 4.23 10.23
C TYR A 278 7.71 5.50 10.15
N ASP A 279 8.66 5.71 11.06
CA ASP A 279 9.54 6.90 11.07
C ASP A 279 10.27 7.08 9.73
N PHE A 280 10.75 5.99 9.12
CA PHE A 280 11.35 6.04 7.79
C PHE A 280 10.34 6.45 6.71
N LEU A 281 9.12 5.90 6.74
CA LEU A 281 8.06 6.27 5.80
C LEU A 281 7.66 7.74 5.95
N GLU A 282 7.46 8.20 7.18
CA GLU A 282 7.09 9.57 7.52
C GLU A 282 8.19 10.55 7.09
N GLN A 283 9.44 10.28 7.48
CA GLN A 283 10.57 11.11 7.08
C GLN A 283 10.67 11.19 5.55
N ARG A 284 10.55 10.06 4.84
CA ARG A 284 10.61 10.05 3.38
C ARG A 284 9.46 10.84 2.74
N ALA A 285 8.26 10.78 3.32
CA ALA A 285 7.12 11.55 2.88
C ALA A 285 7.31 13.06 3.09
N ILE A 286 7.89 13.47 4.23
CA ILE A 286 8.21 14.88 4.51
C ILE A 286 9.29 15.39 3.55
N GLU A 287 10.39 14.65 3.38
CA GLU A 287 11.45 14.98 2.42
C GLU A 287 10.89 15.12 0.99
N TRP A 288 9.94 14.28 0.61
CA TRP A 288 9.28 14.36 -0.70
C TRP A 288 8.49 15.66 -0.87
N VAL A 289 7.76 16.08 0.17
CA VAL A 289 7.05 17.38 0.14
C VAL A 289 8.05 18.52 -0.02
N GLU A 290 9.06 18.58 0.83
CA GLU A 290 10.07 19.65 0.85
C GLU A 290 10.79 19.78 -0.50
N THR A 291 11.28 18.66 -1.05
CA THR A 291 11.99 18.66 -2.35
C THR A 291 11.11 19.05 -3.54
N THR A 292 9.79 18.87 -3.45
CA THR A 292 8.86 19.25 -4.52
C THR A 292 8.34 20.67 -4.42
N ASP A 293 8.52 21.33 -3.28
CA ASP A 293 8.19 22.76 -3.10
C ASP A 293 9.33 23.69 -3.58
N ASP A 294 10.56 23.17 -3.65
CA ASP A 294 11.74 23.90 -4.15
C ASP A 294 11.80 23.99 -5.70
N HIS A 295 10.83 23.42 -6.41
CA HIS A 295 10.75 23.33 -7.88
C HIS A 295 9.47 23.93 -8.46
#